data_AF-A0A067GG71-F1
#
_entry.id   AF-A0A067GG71-F1
#
_cell.length_a   1.000
_cell.length_b   1.000
_cell.length_c   1.000
_cell.angle_alpha   90.00
_cell.angle_beta   90.00
_cell.angle_gamma   90.00
#
_symmetry.space_group_name_H-M   'P 1'
#
loop_
_entity.id
_entity.type
_entity.pdbx_description
1 polymer ?
#
loop_
_entity_poly.entity_id
_entity_poly.type
_entity_poly.pdbx_seq_one_letter_code
_entity_poly.pdbx_strand_id
1 'polypeptide(L)' 'GDCKHTIVIRDMRLIHPEDVHSRAAYPIVTFQLKQRSQKCSVCKIYMAAKVTVDDKWAQDNPCYFCDYCYSLLHSKDGNL' A
#
# COMPACT_ATOMS: atom_id res chain seq x y z
N GLY A 1 9.08 5.77 -20.22
CA GLY A 1 8.74 5.84 -18.80
C GLY A 1 8.66 7.31 -18.47
N ASP A 2 7.47 7.89 -18.70
CA ASP A 2 7.35 9.32 -19.02
C ASP A 2 6.15 9.94 -18.27
N CYS A 3 5.94 9.53 -17.02
CA CYS A 3 4.83 10.03 -16.22
C CYS A 3 5.04 11.51 -15.85
N LYS A 4 4.02 12.34 -16.10
CA LYS A 4 3.94 13.72 -15.62
C LYS A 4 3.01 13.77 -14.41
N HIS A 5 3.49 14.23 -13.27
CA HIS A 5 2.70 14.38 -12.05
C HIS A 5 2.54 15.86 -11.72
N THR A 6 1.35 16.39 -11.97
CA THR A 6 1.02 17.78 -11.64
C THR A 6 0.54 17.86 -10.20
N ILE A 7 1.17 18.72 -9.40
CA ILE A 7 0.74 19.01 -8.02
C ILE A 7 0.22 20.44 -8.00
N VAL A 8 -0.98 20.64 -7.45
CA VAL A 8 -1.61 21.95 -7.31
C VAL A 8 -1.79 22.25 -5.83
N ILE A 9 -1.17 23.33 -5.36
CA ILE A 9 -1.34 23.84 -4.00
C ILE A 9 -2.35 24.98 -4.06
N ARG A 10 -3.33 24.97 -3.16
CA ARG A 10 -4.35 26.01 -3.02
C ARG A 10 -4.41 26.46 -1.56
N ASP A 11 -4.93 27.66 -1.34
CA ASP A 11 -5.26 28.20 -0.01
C ASP A 11 -4.08 28.23 0.97
N MET A 12 -2.87 28.51 0.47
CA MET A 12 -1.70 28.66 1.33
C MET A 12 -1.81 29.97 2.13
N ARG A 13 -1.81 29.86 3.46
CA ARG A 13 -1.84 31.01 4.38
C ARG A 13 -0.42 31.54 4.62
N LEU A 14 -0.27 32.87 4.60
CA LEU A 14 0.96 33.56 5.02
C LEU A 14 1.01 33.67 6.55
N ILE A 15 2.22 33.71 7.11
CA ILE A 15 2.43 33.88 8.55
C ILE A 15 1.90 35.26 8.98
N HIS A 16 1.05 35.28 10.00
CA HIS A 16 0.46 36.49 10.59
C HIS A 16 1.08 36.77 11.98
N PRO A 17 1.23 38.03 12.43
CA PRO A 17 1.85 38.34 13.73
C PRO A 17 1.17 37.69 14.95
N GLU A 18 -0.13 37.41 14.83
CA GLU A 18 -1.01 36.80 15.82
C GLU A 18 -0.97 35.26 15.78
N ASP A 19 -0.24 34.67 14.81
CA ASP A 19 0.02 33.25 14.80
C ASP A 19 0.98 32.85 15.92
N VAL A 20 0.82 31.64 16.44
CA VAL A 20 1.69 31.11 17.48
C VAL A 20 3.05 30.78 16.86
N HIS A 21 4.10 31.56 17.14
CA HIS A 21 5.44 31.31 16.58
C HIS A 21 6.15 30.04 17.08
N SER A 22 5.53 29.28 18.00
CA SER A 22 6.06 28.00 18.45
C SER A 22 5.73 26.89 17.45
N ARG A 23 6.76 26.27 16.89
CA ARG A 23 6.61 25.12 15.96
C ARG A 23 5.87 23.95 16.61
N ALA A 24 5.95 23.79 17.94
CA ALA A 24 5.26 22.76 18.69
C ALA A 24 3.73 22.97 18.77
N ALA A 25 3.23 24.18 18.44
CA ALA A 25 1.80 24.49 18.43
C ALA A 25 1.07 24.00 17.18
N TYR A 26 1.79 23.55 16.14
CA TYR A 26 1.22 23.04 14.90
C TYR A 26 1.45 21.53 14.77
N PRO A 27 0.48 20.77 14.22
CA PRO A 27 0.68 19.35 13.96
C PRO A 27 1.77 19.15 12.91
N ILE A 28 2.82 18.41 13.29
CA ILE A 28 3.92 18.04 12.40
C ILE A 28 3.81 16.55 12.14
N VAL A 29 3.65 16.17 10.87
CA VAL A 29 3.70 14.76 10.47
C VAL A 29 5.16 14.30 10.55
N THR A 30 5.54 13.72 11.69
CA THR A 30 6.89 13.19 11.94
C THR A 30 7.09 11.81 11.33
N PHE A 31 5.99 11.10 11.08
CA PHE A 31 5.98 9.79 10.44
C PHE A 31 4.71 9.62 9.61
N GLN A 32 4.87 9.19 8.37
CA GLN A 32 3.78 8.71 7.53
C GLN A 32 4.18 7.35 6.97
N LEU A 33 3.46 6.31 7.37
CA LEU A 33 3.69 4.97 6.83
C LEU A 33 3.36 4.99 5.34
N LYS A 34 4.36 4.77 4.49
CA LYS A 34 4.12 4.57 3.06
C LYS A 34 3.39 3.25 2.89
N GLN A 35 2.17 3.30 2.35
CA GLN A 35 1.43 2.12 1.95
C GLN A 35 2.28 1.38 0.90
N ARG A 36 2.82 0.21 1.29
CA ARG A 36 3.59 -0.64 0.39
C ARG A 36 2.60 -1.62 -0.23
N SER A 37 2.28 -1.41 -1.49
CA SER A 37 1.61 -2.43 -2.28
C SER A 37 2.51 -3.67 -2.34
N GLN A 38 2.05 -4.76 -1.73
CA GLN A 38 2.75 -6.04 -1.82
C GLN A 38 2.47 -6.66 -3.18
N LYS A 39 3.51 -7.21 -3.82
CA LYS A 39 3.32 -8.07 -4.99
C LYS A 39 2.90 -9.44 -4.54
N CYS A 40 2.23 -10.19 -5.42
CA CYS A 40 1.94 -11.59 -5.20
C CYS A 40 3.24 -12.36 -4.88
N SER A 41 3.24 -13.10 -3.78
CA SER A 41 4.34 -13.92 -3.32
C SER A 41 4.70 -15.04 -4.32
N VAL A 42 3.73 -15.50 -5.11
CA VAL A 42 3.93 -16.56 -6.13
C VAL A 42 4.52 -15.99 -7.42
N CYS A 43 3.77 -15.16 -8.16
CA CYS A 43 4.21 -14.71 -9.48
C CYS A 43 5.17 -13.51 -9.46
N LYS A 44 5.22 -12.72 -8.37
CA LYS A 44 6.00 -11.48 -8.24
C LYS A 44 5.75 -10.41 -9.33
N ILE A 45 4.69 -10.58 -10.13
CA ILE A 45 4.30 -9.69 -11.24
C ILE A 45 3.18 -8.75 -10.78
N TYR A 46 2.02 -9.32 -10.45
CA TYR A 46 0.82 -8.56 -10.09
C TYR A 46 0.80 -8.16 -8.62
N MET A 47 0.07 -7.08 -8.31
CA MET A 47 -0.22 -6.70 -6.93
C MET A 47 -1.07 -7.76 -6.24
N ALA A 48 -0.80 -7.97 -4.96
CA ALA A 48 -1.59 -8.87 -4.15
C ALA A 48 -2.98 -8.27 -3.88
N ALA A 49 -4.00 -9.09 -4.05
CA ALA A 49 -5.40 -8.78 -3.76
C ALA A 49 -5.90 -9.55 -2.51
N LYS A 50 -5.22 -10.64 -2.14
CA LYS A 50 -5.55 -11.51 -1.01
C LYS A 50 -4.31 -11.72 -0.13
N VAL A 51 -4.55 -11.87 1.17
CA VAL A 51 -3.55 -12.33 2.13
C VAL A 51 -4.12 -13.56 2.84
N THR A 52 -3.32 -14.60 2.99
CA THR A 52 -3.67 -15.80 3.76
C THR A 52 -2.72 -15.95 4.94
N VAL A 53 -3.25 -16.50 6.03
CA VAL A 53 -2.52 -16.80 7.27
C VAL A 53 -2.82 -18.25 7.61
N ASP A 54 -1.80 -18.99 8.03
CA ASP A 54 -1.86 -20.43 8.35
C ASP A 54 -2.47 -21.28 7.23
N ASP A 55 -2.21 -20.86 5.99
CA ASP A 55 -2.66 -21.53 4.78
C ASP A 55 -1.82 -22.79 4.54
N LYS A 56 -2.51 -23.93 4.52
CA LYS A 56 -1.90 -25.26 4.40
C LYS A 56 -1.11 -25.45 3.10
N TRP A 57 -1.44 -24.70 2.06
CA TRP A 57 -0.88 -24.85 0.73
C TRP A 57 0.08 -23.70 0.35
N ALA A 58 0.14 -22.66 1.19
CA ALA A 58 1.04 -21.54 0.96
C ALA A 58 2.48 -21.86 1.39
N GLN A 59 3.45 -21.30 0.66
CA GLN A 59 4.88 -21.46 0.97
C GLN A 59 5.33 -20.58 2.16
N ASP A 60 4.71 -19.43 2.35
CA ASP A 60 5.02 -18.45 3.40
C ASP A 60 3.80 -18.19 4.29
N ASN A 61 4.02 -17.64 5.49
CA ASN A 61 2.95 -17.23 6.39
C ASN A 61 3.29 -15.88 7.07
N PRO A 62 2.57 -14.78 6.79
CA PRO A 62 1.45 -14.64 5.86
C PRO A 62 1.87 -14.68 4.38
N CYS A 63 1.03 -15.24 3.51
CA CYS A 63 1.26 -15.26 2.06
C CYS A 63 0.35 -14.28 1.32
N TYR A 64 0.90 -13.60 0.32
CA TYR A 64 0.18 -12.60 -0.48
C TYR A 64 -0.09 -13.13 -1.89
N PHE A 65 -1.33 -13.09 -2.36
CA PHE A 65 -1.72 -13.62 -3.66
C PHE A 65 -2.40 -12.56 -4.53
N CYS A 66 -2.12 -12.56 -5.83
CA CYS A 66 -3.04 -12.00 -6.80
C CYS A 66 -4.23 -12.95 -6.99
N ASP A 67 -5.35 -12.46 -7.53
CA ASP A 67 -6.58 -13.26 -7.65
C ASP A 67 -6.36 -14.55 -8.45
N TYR A 68 -5.56 -14.51 -9.52
CA TYR A 68 -5.25 -15.68 -10.35
C TYR A 68 -4.43 -16.75 -9.61
N CYS A 69 -3.33 -16.37 -8.94
CA CYS A 69 -2.54 -17.34 -8.19
C CYS A 69 -3.31 -17.90 -6.99
N TYR A 70 -4.16 -17.08 -6.36
CA TYR A 70 -5.03 -17.55 -5.29
C TYR A 70 -6.03 -18.58 -5.79
N SER A 71 -6.70 -18.30 -6.92
CA SER A 71 -7.68 -19.22 -7.49
C SER A 71 -7.02 -20.51 -7.96
N LEU A 72 -5.85 -20.48 -8.60
CA LEU A 72 -5.14 -21.71 -8.97
C LEU A 72 -4.83 -22.61 -7.77
N LEU A 73 -4.44 -22.02 -6.63
CA LEU A 73 -4.08 -22.78 -5.43
C LEU A 73 -5.30 -23.32 -4.67
N HIS A 74 -6.43 -22.59 -4.72
CA HIS A 74 -7.62 -22.86 -3.88
C HIS A 74 -8.87 -23.29 -4.65
N SER A 75 -8.81 -23.39 -5.97
CA SER A 75 -9.92 -23.95 -6.75
C SER A 75 -10.04 -25.44 -6.42
N LYS A 76 -11.28 -25.88 -6.14
CA LYS A 76 -11.60 -27.29 -5.88
C LYS A 76 -11.43 -28.17 -7.12
N ASP A 77 -11.29 -27.56 -8.28
CA ASP A 77 -11.09 -28.24 -9.55
C ASP A 77 -9.61 -28.26 -9.89
N GLY A 78 -8.95 -29.35 -9.51
CA GLY A 78 -7.77 -29.85 -10.22
C GLY A 78 -8.18 -30.36 -11.61
N ASN A 79 -8.78 -29.52 -12.45
CA ASN A 79 -9.01 -29.85 -13.84
C ASN A 79 -7.82 -29.34 -14.65
N LEU A 80 -6.87 -30.27 -14.81
CA LEU A 80 -5.95 -30.47 -15.94
C LEU A 80 -5.44 -29.22 -16.67
#